data_AF-A0A143WNN9-F1
#
_entry.id   AF-A0A143WNN9-F1
#
_cell.length_a   1.000
_cell.length_b   1.000
_cell.length_c   1.000
_cell.angle_alpha   90.00
_cell.angle_beta   90.00
_cell.angle_gamma   90.00
#
_symmetry.space_group_name_H-M   'P 1'
#
loop_
_entity.id
_entity.type
_entity.pdbx_description
1 polymer ?
#
loop_
_entity_poly.entity_id
_entity_poly.type
_entity_poly.pdbx_seq_one_letter_code
_entity_poly.pdbx_strand_id
1 'polypeptide(L)'
;MALRGQQAGYANRPGRVPYVQCSPLPAARGEDVLGRVVTKRTSASGIGGRSCTQGLRHSPTIVRRQSPDAHGGFTKEGGHINTGRMTYRVNEDITAPMVRVIGLDGKPMGIMSTERALLTSRELGTDLVEVSPNGAPPVCRLMDAGKHKYQVAKRQHRMRSRQRVVHIKDIRLSICIGAEDYRIKVCKCIGILRAGDSVRAAVHFRGREMRHQGAGAQLLARIGADLAPHGIARGTVRREDRHMSITISPLSTLPPRDGQG
;
A
#
# COMPACT_ATOMS: atom_id res chain seq x y z
N MET A 1 57.82 2.53 -33.19
CA MET A 1 56.41 2.54 -33.64
C MET A 1 55.93 1.09 -33.66
N ALA A 2 54.87 0.61 -33.03
CA ALA A 2 53.79 1.20 -32.27
C ALA A 2 53.31 0.14 -31.25
N LEU A 3 52.97 0.55 -30.03
CA LEU A 3 52.42 -0.33 -29.00
C LEU A 3 50.90 -0.47 -29.19
N ARG A 4 50.43 -1.71 -29.04
CA ARG A 4 49.02 -2.13 -29.05
C ARG A 4 48.25 -1.43 -27.92
N GLY A 5 47.22 -0.68 -28.28
CA GLY A 5 46.21 -0.16 -27.36
C GLY A 5 44.94 -1.00 -27.40
N GLN A 6 44.78 -1.90 -26.42
CA GLN A 6 43.50 -2.44 -26.01
C GLN A 6 43.35 -2.15 -24.52
N GLN A 7 42.28 -1.44 -24.13
CA GLN A 7 41.33 -1.93 -23.14
C GLN A 7 40.11 -1.01 -23.04
N ALA A 8 38.97 -1.69 -22.90
CA ALA A 8 37.63 -1.19 -22.97
C ALA A 8 37.09 -0.72 -21.61
N GLY A 9 36.05 0.12 -21.68
CA GLY A 9 34.82 -0.05 -20.91
C GLY A 9 34.88 0.09 -19.38
N TYR A 10 34.47 1.27 -18.88
CA TYR A 10 33.86 1.38 -17.57
C TYR A 10 32.43 1.92 -17.67
N ALA A 11 31.49 0.96 -17.57
CA ALA A 11 30.31 0.96 -16.71
C ALA A 11 29.57 2.29 -16.43
N ASN A 12 28.38 2.39 -17.03
CA ASN A 12 27.09 2.67 -16.39
C ASN A 12 27.12 3.56 -15.13
N ARG A 13 26.93 4.88 -15.31
CA ARG A 13 26.67 5.82 -14.21
C ARG A 13 25.16 5.90 -13.93
N PRO A 14 24.70 5.75 -12.67
CA PRO A 14 23.30 5.97 -12.32
C PRO A 14 22.91 7.43 -12.58
N GLY A 15 21.71 7.59 -13.14
CA GLY A 15 21.20 8.83 -13.72
C GLY A 15 21.44 10.09 -12.89
N ARG A 16 22.15 11.05 -13.50
CA ARG A 16 22.08 12.46 -13.14
C ARG A 16 20.61 12.90 -13.26
N VAL A 17 19.96 13.14 -12.14
CA VAL A 17 18.71 13.91 -12.11
C VAL A 17 18.98 15.27 -12.76
N PRO A 18 18.22 15.67 -13.80
CA PRO A 18 18.42 16.95 -14.45
C PRO A 18 18.19 18.07 -13.44
N TYR A 19 19.12 19.03 -13.41
CA TYR A 19 19.03 20.23 -12.60
C TYR A 19 17.88 21.08 -13.17
N VAL A 20 16.68 20.91 -12.63
CA VAL A 20 15.52 21.71 -13.02
C VAL A 20 15.81 23.15 -12.59
N GLN A 21 15.88 24.07 -13.54
CA GLN A 21 16.02 25.50 -13.26
C GLN A 21 14.83 25.96 -12.41
N CYS A 22 15.08 26.13 -11.11
CA CYS A 22 14.13 26.70 -10.16
C CYS A 22 14.17 28.23 -10.35
N SER A 23 13.13 28.80 -10.96
CA SER A 23 12.91 30.26 -10.98
C SER A 23 12.80 30.78 -9.53
N PRO A 24 13.20 32.04 -9.25
CA PRO A 24 13.15 32.59 -7.89
C PRO A 24 11.72 32.58 -7.34
N LEU A 25 11.54 32.02 -6.15
CA LEU A 25 10.26 32.00 -5.44
C LEU A 25 9.92 33.41 -4.91
N PRO A 26 8.67 33.88 -5.08
CA PRO A 26 8.23 35.13 -4.45
C PRO A 26 8.10 34.96 -2.94
N ALA A 27 8.57 35.95 -2.18
CA ALA A 27 8.49 35.97 -0.72
C ALA A 27 7.02 36.08 -0.27
N ALA A 28 6.46 35.00 0.29
CA ALA A 28 5.13 35.01 0.88
C ALA A 28 5.17 35.70 2.26
N ARG A 29 4.36 36.75 2.44
CA ARG A 29 4.12 37.42 3.71
C ARG A 29 3.29 36.51 4.61
N GLY A 30 3.69 36.37 5.86
CA GLY A 30 3.00 35.54 6.86
C GLY A 30 1.74 36.20 7.41
N GLU A 31 0.71 35.39 7.59
CA GLU A 31 -0.35 35.66 8.56
C GLU A 31 -0.62 34.41 9.41
N ASP A 32 -0.90 34.69 10.68
CA ASP A 32 -0.97 33.80 11.83
C ASP A 32 -2.10 32.78 11.76
N VAL A 33 -1.79 31.51 12.08
CA VAL A 33 -2.82 30.51 12.44
C VAL A 33 -2.35 29.69 13.64
N LEU A 34 -2.35 30.31 14.83
CA LEU A 34 -2.23 29.62 16.12
C LEU A 34 -3.64 29.32 16.67
N GLY A 35 -4.16 28.13 16.35
CA GLY A 35 -5.38 27.58 16.95
C GLY A 35 -5.10 26.88 18.28
N ARG A 36 -5.75 27.36 19.36
CA ARG A 36 -5.68 26.85 20.74
C ARG A 36 -5.99 25.35 20.86
N VAL A 37 -5.13 24.63 21.59
CA VAL A 37 -5.37 23.24 22.03
C VAL A 37 -6.04 23.24 23.40
N VAL A 38 -7.28 22.76 23.47
CA VAL A 38 -7.98 22.46 24.73
C VAL A 38 -7.55 21.07 25.19
N THR A 39 -6.93 20.97 26.37
CA THR A 39 -6.56 19.70 27.00
C THR A 39 -7.64 19.28 28.00
N LYS A 40 -8.27 18.11 27.79
CA LYS A 40 -9.05 17.44 28.85
C LYS A 40 -8.18 16.38 29.51
N ARG A 41 -8.01 16.50 30.83
CA ARG A 41 -7.39 15.52 31.72
C ARG A 41 -8.38 14.37 31.93
N THR A 42 -7.90 13.15 31.79
CA THR A 42 -8.56 11.97 32.39
C THR A 42 -7.57 11.31 33.35
N SER A 43 -8.01 11.28 34.60
CA SER A 43 -7.36 10.70 35.78
C SER A 43 -7.18 9.19 35.65
N ALA A 44 -6.05 8.69 36.11
CA ALA A 44 -5.75 7.27 36.28
C ALA A 44 -5.85 6.88 37.77
N SER A 45 -6.51 5.76 38.01
CA SER A 45 -6.61 4.99 39.27
C SER A 45 -6.91 3.55 38.81
N GLY A 46 -6.33 2.45 39.26
CA GLY A 46 -5.31 2.14 40.26
C GLY A 46 -5.37 0.63 40.54
N ILE A 47 -4.22 0.04 40.88
CA ILE A 47 -3.98 -1.04 41.86
C ILE A 47 -4.26 -2.53 41.50
N GLY A 48 -3.19 -3.33 41.68
CA GLY A 48 -3.21 -4.70 42.27
C GLY A 48 -3.14 -5.87 41.28
N GLY A 49 -2.34 -6.93 41.41
CA GLY A 49 -1.36 -7.37 42.42
C GLY A 49 -1.08 -8.88 42.28
N ARG A 50 0.11 -9.31 42.75
CA ARG A 50 0.52 -10.67 43.22
C ARG A 50 1.06 -11.74 42.23
N SER A 51 2.35 -12.02 42.41
CA SER A 51 3.09 -13.31 42.54
C SER A 51 2.45 -14.64 42.13
N CYS A 52 3.18 -15.51 41.42
CA CYS A 52 3.93 -16.65 42.01
C CYS A 52 4.60 -17.56 40.94
N THR A 53 5.88 -17.82 41.16
CA THR A 53 6.64 -19.08 41.01
C THR A 53 6.38 -20.12 39.89
N GLN A 54 7.50 -20.44 39.23
CA GLN A 54 8.00 -21.78 38.84
C GLN A 54 7.25 -22.60 37.78
N GLY A 55 8.02 -23.10 36.79
CA GLY A 55 7.65 -24.34 36.10
C GLY A 55 8.14 -24.50 34.66
N LEU A 56 9.30 -25.14 34.51
CA LEU A 56 9.59 -26.16 33.49
C LEU A 56 9.82 -25.75 32.03
N ARG A 57 11.11 -25.77 31.69
CA ARG A 57 11.70 -25.96 30.36
C ARG A 57 11.24 -27.27 29.74
N HIS A 58 10.58 -27.22 28.57
CA HIS A 58 10.59 -28.32 27.60
C HIS A 58 10.71 -27.73 26.19
N SER A 59 11.83 -28.02 25.54
CA SER A 59 12.08 -27.72 24.12
C SER A 59 11.21 -28.64 23.26
N PRO A 60 10.37 -28.13 22.33
CA PRO A 60 9.74 -29.00 21.35
C PRO A 60 10.78 -29.42 20.32
N THR A 61 11.11 -30.72 20.30
CA THR A 61 11.84 -31.37 19.21
C THR A 61 11.08 -31.16 17.91
N ILE A 62 11.68 -30.40 16.99
CA ILE A 62 11.17 -30.19 15.63
C ILE A 62 11.32 -31.52 14.88
N VAL A 63 10.25 -32.29 14.78
CA VAL A 63 10.18 -33.45 13.88
C VAL A 63 9.99 -32.90 12.46
N ARG A 64 11.04 -33.02 11.63
CA ARG A 64 10.94 -32.84 10.18
C ARG A 64 9.95 -33.87 9.63
N ARG A 65 8.71 -33.46 9.40
CA ARG A 65 7.81 -34.21 8.51
C ARG A 65 8.34 -34.05 7.08
N GLN A 66 8.82 -35.16 6.53
CA GLN A 66 9.09 -35.32 5.11
C GLN A 66 7.77 -35.12 4.36
N SER A 67 7.72 -34.10 3.50
CA SER A 67 6.62 -33.87 2.57
C SER A 67 6.70 -34.92 1.46
N PRO A 68 5.66 -35.74 1.24
CA PRO A 68 5.58 -36.54 0.03
C PRO A 68 5.03 -35.68 -1.11
N ASP A 69 5.85 -35.55 -2.15
CA ASP A 69 5.48 -35.62 -3.57
C ASP A 69 4.29 -34.76 -4.02
N ALA A 70 4.64 -33.58 -4.52
CA ALA A 70 3.80 -32.73 -5.34
C ALA A 70 3.56 -33.37 -6.72
N HIS A 71 2.70 -34.37 -6.78
CA HIS A 71 2.06 -34.79 -8.03
C HIS A 71 0.76 -34.00 -8.18
N GLY A 72 0.76 -33.06 -9.12
CA GLY A 72 -0.40 -32.27 -9.51
C GLY A 72 -1.48 -33.13 -10.16
N GLY A 73 -2.30 -33.77 -9.32
CA GLY A 73 -3.57 -34.40 -9.73
C GLY A 73 -4.70 -33.38 -9.60
N PHE A 74 -5.36 -33.09 -10.73
CA PHE A 74 -6.57 -32.27 -10.79
C PHE A 74 -7.77 -33.16 -10.44
N THR A 75 -7.98 -33.49 -9.16
CA THR A 75 -9.18 -34.21 -8.71
C THR A 75 -10.35 -33.23 -8.57
N LYS A 76 -11.49 -33.58 -9.18
CA LYS A 76 -12.73 -32.78 -9.22
C LYS A 76 -13.61 -33.03 -7.99
N GLU A 77 -13.05 -32.93 -6.79
CA GLU A 77 -13.81 -33.13 -5.55
C GLU A 77 -13.95 -31.81 -4.79
N GLY A 78 -15.19 -31.31 -4.67
CA GLY A 78 -15.62 -30.23 -3.76
C GLY A 78 -14.77 -28.96 -3.78
N GLY A 79 -14.93 -28.15 -4.84
CA GLY A 79 -13.96 -27.10 -5.16
C GLY A 79 -14.31 -25.70 -4.64
N HIS A 80 -13.88 -25.35 -3.43
CA HIS A 80 -13.70 -23.94 -3.07
C HIS A 80 -12.66 -23.29 -4.00
N ILE A 81 -13.07 -22.31 -4.82
CA ILE A 81 -12.11 -21.61 -5.71
C ILE A 81 -11.35 -20.53 -4.95
N ASN A 82 -10.17 -20.88 -4.44
CA ASN A 82 -9.25 -19.93 -3.78
C ASN A 82 -8.66 -18.94 -4.81
N THR A 83 -9.21 -17.73 -4.90
CA THR A 83 -8.61 -16.61 -5.66
C THR A 83 -8.08 -15.56 -4.69
N GLY A 84 -7.00 -15.89 -3.97
CA GLY A 84 -6.11 -15.00 -3.21
C GLY A 84 -6.69 -14.17 -2.04
N ARG A 85 -8.00 -13.89 -2.02
CA ARG A 85 -8.75 -13.20 -0.96
C ARG A 85 -10.25 -13.50 -0.97
N MET A 86 -10.81 -13.96 -2.09
CA MET A 86 -12.21 -14.36 -2.18
C MET A 86 -12.30 -15.85 -2.50
N THR A 87 -12.99 -16.59 -1.65
CA THR A 87 -13.44 -17.95 -1.89
C THR A 87 -14.85 -17.88 -2.45
N TYR A 88 -15.04 -18.34 -3.68
CA TYR A 88 -16.40 -18.54 -4.20
C TYR A 88 -16.80 -19.99 -3.95
N ARG A 89 -18.01 -20.18 -3.44
CA ARG A 89 -18.64 -21.49 -3.30
C ARG A 89 -19.21 -21.91 -4.65
N VAL A 90 -19.08 -23.19 -4.96
CA VAL A 90 -19.48 -23.76 -6.24
C VAL A 90 -20.31 -25.00 -5.97
N ASN A 91 -21.39 -25.17 -6.74
CA ASN A 91 -22.24 -26.36 -6.71
C ASN A 91 -22.70 -26.71 -5.28
N GLU A 92 -22.26 -27.87 -4.77
CA GLU A 92 -22.67 -28.44 -3.49
C GLU A 92 -22.12 -27.67 -2.27
N ASP A 93 -21.14 -26.78 -2.47
CA ASP A 93 -20.63 -25.91 -1.41
C ASP A 93 -21.62 -24.80 -1.01
N ILE A 94 -22.69 -24.60 -1.79
CA ILE A 94 -23.69 -23.55 -1.56
C ILE A 94 -24.67 -24.02 -0.49
N THR A 95 -24.58 -23.42 0.70
CA THR A 95 -25.37 -23.84 1.88
C THR A 95 -26.73 -23.16 2.01
N ALA A 96 -26.99 -22.11 1.23
CA ALA A 96 -28.25 -21.38 1.31
C ALA A 96 -29.42 -22.22 0.77
N PRO A 97 -30.64 -22.15 1.34
CA PRO A 97 -31.79 -22.93 0.85
C PRO A 97 -32.44 -22.33 -0.40
N MET A 98 -32.44 -21.00 -0.51
CA MET A 98 -32.98 -20.26 -1.65
C MET A 98 -31.88 -19.39 -2.26
N VAL A 99 -31.82 -19.37 -3.59
CA VAL A 99 -30.80 -18.65 -4.37
C VAL A 99 -31.46 -17.85 -5.47
N ARG A 100 -30.91 -16.67 -5.76
CA ARG A 100 -31.27 -15.89 -6.95
C ARG A 100 -30.36 -16.31 -8.10
N VAL A 101 -30.92 -16.90 -9.15
CA VAL A 101 -30.15 -17.48 -10.25
C VAL A 101 -30.13 -16.57 -11.46
N ILE A 102 -28.93 -16.38 -12.00
CA ILE A 102 -28.67 -15.73 -13.29
C ILE A 102 -28.27 -16.80 -14.30
N GLY A 103 -28.96 -16.85 -15.43
CA GLY A 103 -28.68 -17.80 -16.51
C GLY A 103 -27.40 -17.48 -17.30
N LEU A 104 -27.06 -18.37 -18.24
CA LEU A 104 -25.86 -18.27 -19.08
C LEU A 104 -25.82 -16.97 -19.91
N ASP A 105 -26.98 -16.56 -20.44
CA ASP A 105 -27.15 -15.33 -21.23
C ASP A 105 -27.10 -14.06 -20.37
N GLY A 106 -26.96 -14.19 -19.04
CA GLY A 106 -27.07 -13.08 -18.10
C GLY A 106 -28.50 -12.66 -17.78
N LYS A 107 -29.51 -13.37 -18.31
CA LYS A 107 -30.92 -13.15 -17.95
C LYS A 107 -31.22 -13.70 -16.55
N PRO A 108 -31.95 -12.95 -15.70
CA PRO A 108 -32.37 -13.46 -14.40
C PRO A 108 -33.42 -14.55 -14.57
N MET A 109 -33.21 -15.73 -13.97
CA MET A 109 -34.19 -16.82 -13.94
C MET A 109 -35.11 -16.73 -12.71
N GLY A 110 -34.85 -15.78 -11.81
CA GLY A 110 -35.63 -15.52 -10.60
C GLY A 110 -35.01 -16.16 -9.35
N ILE A 111 -35.83 -16.31 -8.32
CA ILE A 111 -35.47 -16.93 -7.05
C ILE A 111 -35.98 -18.37 -7.09
N MET A 112 -35.11 -19.34 -6.80
CA MET A 112 -35.46 -20.77 -6.77
C MET A 112 -34.73 -21.47 -5.62
N SER A 113 -35.12 -22.71 -5.33
CA SER A 113 -34.39 -23.55 -4.37
C SER A 113 -33.02 -23.91 -4.94
N THR A 114 -32.05 -24.09 -4.05
CA THR A 114 -30.68 -24.48 -4.43
C THR A 114 -30.65 -25.82 -5.17
N GLU A 115 -31.49 -26.77 -4.77
CA GLU A 115 -31.65 -28.05 -5.46
C GLU A 115 -32.08 -27.88 -6.92
N ARG A 116 -33.08 -27.02 -7.18
CA ARG A 116 -33.55 -26.74 -8.53
C ARG A 116 -32.46 -26.04 -9.35
N ALA A 117 -31.73 -25.11 -8.74
CA ALA A 117 -30.62 -24.43 -9.39
C ALA A 117 -29.47 -25.40 -9.77
N LEU A 118 -29.15 -26.36 -8.90
CA LEU A 118 -28.16 -27.41 -9.15
C LEU A 118 -28.62 -28.38 -10.25
N LEU A 119 -29.91 -28.73 -10.29
CA LEU A 119 -30.46 -29.55 -11.37
C LEU A 119 -30.32 -28.83 -12.72
N THR A 120 -30.72 -27.56 -12.79
CA THR A 120 -30.59 -26.75 -14.00
C THR A 120 -29.13 -26.58 -14.43
N SER A 121 -28.19 -26.46 -13.49
CA SER A 121 -26.76 -26.39 -13.83
C SER A 121 -26.27 -27.71 -14.46
N ARG A 122 -26.69 -28.86 -13.90
CA ARG A 122 -26.38 -30.19 -14.44
C ARG A 122 -26.98 -30.43 -15.82
N GLU A 123 -28.24 -30.06 -16.04
CA GLU A 123 -28.91 -30.16 -17.35
C GLU A 123 -28.18 -29.37 -18.44
N LEU A 124 -27.66 -28.19 -18.08
CA LEU A 124 -26.93 -27.32 -18.99
C LEU A 124 -25.42 -27.62 -19.07
N GLY A 125 -24.92 -28.60 -18.31
CA GLY A 125 -23.50 -28.94 -18.24
C GLY A 125 -22.62 -27.82 -17.72
N THR A 126 -23.14 -26.97 -16.83
CA THR A 126 -22.47 -25.78 -16.27
C THR A 126 -22.40 -25.84 -14.75
N ASP A 127 -21.51 -25.05 -14.14
CA ASP A 127 -21.44 -24.97 -12.68
C ASP A 127 -22.35 -23.86 -12.15
N LEU A 128 -22.89 -24.08 -10.95
CA LEU A 128 -23.57 -23.06 -10.17
C LEU A 128 -22.53 -22.34 -9.30
N VAL A 129 -22.16 -21.12 -9.65
CA VAL A 129 -21.16 -20.34 -8.91
C VAL A 129 -21.85 -19.25 -8.09
N GLU A 130 -21.59 -19.22 -6.79
CA GLU A 130 -22.05 -18.15 -5.90
C GLU A 130 -21.19 -16.89 -6.09
N VAL A 131 -21.72 -15.85 -6.73
CA VAL A 131 -20.98 -14.61 -7.04
C VAL A 131 -21.08 -13.59 -5.91
N SER A 132 -22.21 -13.55 -5.21
CA SER A 132 -22.43 -12.61 -4.10
C SER A 132 -23.12 -13.29 -2.91
N PRO A 133 -22.39 -13.52 -1.80
CA PRO A 133 -22.95 -14.12 -0.59
C PRO A 133 -23.76 -13.14 0.27
N ASN A 134 -23.56 -11.82 0.08
CA ASN A 134 -24.13 -10.80 0.97
C ASN A 134 -25.63 -10.53 0.74
N GLY A 135 -26.24 -11.15 -0.27
CA GLY A 135 -27.66 -10.97 -0.59
C GLY A 135 -28.56 -11.93 0.19
N ALA A 136 -29.77 -11.49 0.51
CA ALA A 136 -30.87 -12.36 0.98
C ALA A 136 -32.01 -12.34 -0.06
N PRO A 137 -32.12 -13.32 -0.97
CA PRO A 137 -31.29 -14.52 -1.14
C PRO A 137 -29.95 -14.27 -1.87
N PRO A 138 -28.91 -15.11 -1.65
CA PRO A 138 -27.60 -14.99 -2.29
C PRO A 138 -27.70 -15.13 -3.82
N VAL A 139 -26.76 -14.49 -4.52
CA VAL A 139 -26.79 -14.42 -5.99
C VAL A 139 -25.84 -15.47 -6.58
N CYS A 140 -26.44 -16.44 -7.24
CA CYS A 140 -25.75 -17.51 -7.96
C CYS A 140 -25.87 -17.30 -9.47
N ARG A 141 -24.85 -17.70 -10.21
CA ARG A 141 -24.82 -17.57 -11.66
C ARG A 141 -24.32 -18.86 -12.29
N LEU A 142 -25.01 -19.29 -13.33
CA LEU A 142 -24.65 -20.46 -14.11
C LEU A 142 -23.47 -20.10 -15.02
N MET A 143 -22.31 -20.71 -14.79
CA MET A 143 -21.08 -20.50 -15.57
C MET A 143 -20.03 -21.57 -15.27
N ASP A 144 -19.01 -21.69 -16.10
CA ASP A 144 -17.84 -22.52 -15.81
C ASP A 144 -16.97 -21.90 -14.70
N ALA A 145 -16.74 -22.64 -13.62
CA ALA A 145 -15.98 -22.18 -12.46
C ALA A 145 -14.51 -21.89 -12.78
N GLY A 146 -13.88 -22.71 -13.64
CA GLY A 146 -12.48 -22.57 -14.06
C GLY A 146 -12.26 -21.30 -14.88
N LYS A 147 -13.12 -21.06 -15.86
CA LYS A 147 -13.10 -19.86 -16.71
C LYS A 147 -13.35 -18.59 -15.88
N HIS A 148 -14.27 -18.64 -14.92
CA HIS A 148 -14.51 -17.52 -14.01
C HIS A 148 -13.28 -17.20 -13.16
N LYS A 149 -12.65 -18.21 -12.54
CA LYS A 149 -11.43 -18.05 -11.75
C LYS A 149 -10.31 -17.38 -12.56
N TYR A 150 -10.09 -17.81 -13.80
CA TYR A 150 -9.10 -17.19 -14.67
C TYR A 150 -9.42 -15.72 -14.98
N GLN A 151 -10.69 -15.42 -15.31
CA GLN A 151 -11.10 -14.04 -15.61
C GLN A 151 -10.95 -13.11 -14.39
N VAL A 152 -11.36 -13.57 -13.20
CA VAL A 152 -11.19 -12.82 -11.95
C VAL A 152 -9.71 -12.62 -11.66
N ALA A 153 -8.88 -13.66 -11.76
CA ALA A 153 -7.44 -13.56 -11.55
C ALA A 153 -6.78 -12.58 -12.54
N LYS A 154 -7.13 -12.66 -13.83
CA LYS A 154 -6.65 -11.74 -14.87
C LYS A 154 -7.08 -10.30 -14.61
N ARG A 155 -8.33 -10.08 -14.19
CA ARG A 155 -8.85 -8.76 -13.81
C ARG A 155 -8.12 -8.20 -12.59
N GLN A 156 -7.93 -9.01 -11.55
CA GLN A 156 -7.19 -8.64 -10.35
C GLN A 156 -5.73 -8.32 -10.67
N HIS A 157 -5.07 -9.11 -11.52
CA HIS A 157 -3.71 -8.85 -11.95
C HIS A 157 -3.62 -7.53 -12.73
N ARG A 158 -4.54 -7.28 -13.67
CA ARG A 158 -4.65 -6.00 -14.39
C ARG A 158 -4.91 -4.81 -13.45
N MET A 159 -5.72 -4.99 -12.41
CA MET A 159 -5.96 -3.94 -11.42
C MET A 159 -4.71 -3.65 -10.58
N ARG A 160 -4.02 -4.70 -10.11
CA ARG A 160 -2.78 -4.57 -9.34
C ARG A 160 -1.65 -3.97 -10.17
N SER A 161 -1.52 -4.32 -11.44
CA SER A 161 -0.48 -3.77 -12.31
C SER A 161 -0.76 -2.32 -12.71
N ARG A 162 -2.03 -1.92 -12.82
CA ARG A 162 -2.44 -0.52 -13.05
C ARG A 162 -2.33 0.35 -11.80
N GLN A 163 -2.41 -0.24 -10.61
CA GLN A 163 -2.27 0.50 -9.37
C GLN A 163 -0.83 1.00 -9.24
N ARG A 164 -0.64 2.32 -9.34
CA ARG A 164 0.67 2.92 -9.07
C ARG A 164 1.03 2.72 -7.60
N VAL A 165 2.17 2.09 -7.35
CA VAL A 165 2.75 2.00 -6.01
C VAL A 165 3.34 3.36 -5.66
N VAL A 166 2.76 4.05 -4.68
CA VAL A 166 3.29 5.31 -4.16
C VAL A 166 4.41 4.97 -3.19
N HIS A 167 5.63 5.39 -3.51
CA HIS A 167 6.77 5.20 -2.62
C HIS A 167 6.91 6.40 -1.68
N ILE A 168 7.37 6.12 -0.46
CA ILE A 168 7.77 7.16 0.48
C ILE A 168 9.29 7.31 0.37
N LYS A 169 9.76 8.45 -0.12
CA LYS A 169 11.18 8.75 -0.27
C LYS A 169 11.65 9.61 0.90
N ASP A 170 12.68 9.14 1.58
CA ASP A 170 13.24 9.82 2.74
C ASP A 170 14.30 10.83 2.31
N ILE A 171 14.17 12.08 2.78
CA ILE A 171 15.15 13.14 2.60
C ILE A 171 15.70 13.56 3.95
N ARG A 172 17.00 13.34 4.12
CA ARG A 172 17.74 13.71 5.33
C ARG A 172 18.23 15.15 5.25
N LEU A 173 18.00 15.87 6.33
CA LEU A 173 18.39 17.26 6.56
C LEU A 173 19.25 17.33 7.82
N SER A 174 20.22 18.24 7.79
CA SER A 174 21.04 18.59 8.95
C SER A 174 20.55 19.91 9.53
N ILE A 175 20.73 20.11 10.84
CA ILE A 175 20.27 21.34 11.53
C ILE A 175 21.02 22.56 11.00
N CYS A 176 22.34 22.44 10.82
CA CYS A 176 23.19 23.48 10.26
C CYS A 176 23.28 23.37 8.73
N ILE A 177 22.15 23.39 8.03
CA ILE A 177 22.12 23.35 6.56
C ILE A 177 22.43 24.73 5.97
N GLY A 178 23.30 24.78 4.96
CA GLY A 178 23.57 26.01 4.20
C GLY A 178 22.40 26.40 3.30
N ALA A 179 22.34 27.68 2.91
CA ALA A 179 21.25 28.19 2.06
C ALA A 179 21.17 27.49 0.69
N GLU A 180 22.33 27.21 0.07
CA GLU A 180 22.37 26.53 -1.23
C GLU A 180 22.00 25.05 -1.11
N ASP A 181 22.49 24.35 -0.09
CA ASP A 181 22.12 22.95 0.19
C ASP A 181 20.63 22.81 0.47
N TYR A 182 20.05 23.77 1.20
CA TYR A 182 18.61 23.83 1.45
C TYR A 182 17.82 23.91 0.15
N ARG A 183 18.22 24.82 -0.75
CA ARG A 183 17.57 25.01 -2.05
C ARG A 183 17.63 23.73 -2.91
N ILE A 184 18.78 23.06 -2.94
CA ILE A 184 18.94 21.78 -3.64
C ILE A 184 17.99 20.70 -3.07
N LYS A 185 17.87 20.62 -1.74
CA LYS A 185 16.97 19.67 -1.08
C LYS A 185 15.50 19.97 -1.38
N VAL A 186 15.10 21.24 -1.37
CA VAL A 186 13.73 21.66 -1.74
C VAL A 186 13.43 21.33 -3.20
N CYS A 187 14.30 21.69 -4.15
CA CYS A 187 14.08 21.33 -5.57
C CYS A 187 14.01 19.80 -5.76
N LYS A 188 14.79 19.00 -4.99
CA LYS A 188 14.66 17.54 -4.98
C LYS A 188 13.30 17.07 -4.43
N CYS A 189 12.80 17.64 -3.34
CA CYS A 189 11.46 17.36 -2.80
C CYS A 189 10.39 17.64 -3.85
N ILE A 190 10.46 18.78 -4.54
CA ILE A 190 9.51 19.15 -5.60
C ILE A 190 9.51 18.12 -6.73
N GLY A 191 10.68 17.69 -7.20
CA GLY A 191 10.79 16.65 -8.23
C GLY A 191 10.12 15.33 -7.81
N ILE A 192 10.25 14.94 -6.54
CA ILE A 192 9.61 13.74 -6.00
C ILE A 192 8.09 13.90 -5.92
N LEU A 193 7.61 15.04 -5.42
CA LEU A 193 6.17 15.32 -5.32
C LEU A 193 5.53 15.42 -6.71
N ARG A 194 6.22 15.97 -7.71
CA ARG A 194 5.77 16.00 -9.12
C ARG A 194 5.73 14.61 -9.75
N ALA A 195 6.68 13.74 -9.40
CA ALA A 195 6.60 12.32 -9.77
C ALA A 195 5.43 11.60 -9.07
N GLY A 196 4.84 12.21 -8.04
CA GLY A 196 3.69 11.72 -7.29
C GLY A 196 4.04 10.70 -6.19
N ASP A 197 5.31 10.63 -5.83
CA ASP A 197 5.74 9.93 -4.63
C ASP A 197 5.57 10.82 -3.40
N SER A 198 5.42 10.22 -2.23
CA SER A 198 5.39 10.96 -0.97
C SER A 198 6.82 11.18 -0.48
N VAL A 199 7.05 12.33 0.17
CA VAL A 199 8.37 12.67 0.74
C VAL A 199 8.28 12.63 2.25
N ARG A 200 9.22 11.96 2.90
CA ARG A 200 9.46 12.10 4.33
C ARG A 200 10.71 12.95 4.54
N ALA A 201 10.52 14.20 4.94
CA ALA A 201 11.64 15.06 5.31
C ALA A 201 12.00 14.80 6.77
N ALA A 202 13.25 14.41 7.02
CA ALA A 202 13.74 14.06 8.35
C ALA A 202 14.98 14.87 8.71
N VAL A 203 14.94 15.54 9.87
CA VAL A 203 16.10 16.19 10.50
C VAL A 203 16.73 15.20 11.46
N HIS A 204 18.02 14.91 11.26
CA HIS A 204 18.79 14.08 12.17
C HIS A 204 19.58 14.94 13.16
N PHE A 205 19.50 14.59 14.43
CA PHE A 205 20.26 15.24 15.50
C PHE A 205 21.51 14.42 15.80
N ARG A 206 22.70 15.05 15.76
CA ARG A 206 23.91 14.47 16.36
C ARG A 206 23.92 14.76 17.85
N GLY A 207 24.54 13.92 18.69
CA GLY A 207 24.32 13.91 20.15
C GLY A 207 24.33 15.29 20.84
N ARG A 208 25.28 16.16 20.51
CA ARG A 208 25.39 17.53 21.07
C ARG A 208 24.28 18.47 20.59
N GLU A 209 23.70 18.20 19.44
CA GLU A 209 22.67 18.99 18.77
C GLU A 209 21.26 18.65 19.24
N MET A 210 21.07 17.62 20.08
CA MET A 210 19.77 17.30 20.66
C MET A 210 19.18 18.44 21.50
N ARG A 211 19.99 19.41 21.94
CA ARG A 211 19.51 20.62 22.62
C ARG A 211 18.78 21.58 21.66
N HIS A 212 19.06 21.51 20.36
CA HIS A 212 18.50 22.39 19.32
C HIS A 212 17.28 21.78 18.61
N GLN A 213 16.44 21.07 19.36
CA GLN A 213 15.18 20.51 18.86
C GLN A 213 14.23 21.59 18.29
N GLY A 214 14.21 22.78 18.90
CA GLY A 214 13.42 23.92 18.40
C GLY A 214 13.85 24.36 17.00
N ALA A 215 15.16 24.42 16.74
CA ALA A 215 15.69 24.77 15.42
C ALA A 215 15.34 23.70 14.37
N GLY A 216 15.38 22.42 14.74
CA GLY A 216 14.93 21.34 13.86
C GLY A 216 13.44 21.42 13.52
N ALA A 217 12.59 21.75 14.50
CA ALA A 217 11.16 21.95 14.28
C ALA A 217 10.87 23.15 13.35
N GLN A 218 11.58 24.27 13.54
CA GLN A 218 11.47 25.44 12.68
C GLN A 218 11.91 25.15 11.24
N LEU A 219 12.98 24.38 11.06
CA LEU A 219 13.44 23.96 9.74
C LEU A 219 12.40 23.09 9.02
N LEU A 220 11.77 22.14 9.72
CA LEU A 220 10.69 21.31 9.17
C LEU A 220 9.45 22.13 8.83
N ALA A 221 9.08 23.10 9.67
CA ALA A 221 7.98 24.02 9.39
C ALA A 221 8.25 24.87 8.15
N ARG A 222 9.47 25.39 8.00
CA ARG A 222 9.90 26.16 6.83
C ARG A 222 9.80 25.34 5.54
N ILE A 223 10.30 24.10 5.54
CA ILE A 223 10.19 23.21 4.39
C ILE A 223 8.74 22.86 4.07
N GLY A 224 7.91 22.67 5.11
CA GLY A 224 6.47 22.46 4.94
C GLY A 224 5.79 23.63 4.23
N ALA A 225 6.13 24.86 4.61
CA ALA A 225 5.61 26.08 3.97
C ALA A 225 6.10 26.21 2.51
N ASP A 226 7.40 26.03 2.26
CA ASP A 226 7.98 26.13 0.91
C ASP A 226 7.41 25.06 -0.05
N LEU A 227 7.02 23.88 0.48
CA LEU A 227 6.44 22.78 -0.29
C LEU A 227 4.91 22.78 -0.34
N ALA A 228 4.23 23.69 0.36
CA ALA A 228 2.77 23.83 0.36
C ALA A 228 2.14 23.98 -1.05
N PRO A 229 2.79 24.65 -2.04
CA PRO A 229 2.26 24.71 -3.40
C PRO A 229 2.24 23.37 -4.15
N HIS A 230 3.04 22.39 -3.71
CA HIS A 230 3.23 21.13 -4.41
C HIS A 230 2.71 19.91 -3.65
N GLY A 231 2.50 20.02 -2.34
CA GLY A 231 2.04 18.91 -1.51
C GLY A 231 1.39 19.34 -0.20
N ILE A 232 0.64 18.40 0.37
CA ILE A 232 -0.04 18.55 1.65
C ILE A 232 0.78 17.81 2.71
N ALA A 233 1.23 18.53 3.73
CA ALA A 233 1.86 17.93 4.90
C ALA A 233 0.82 17.11 5.69
N ARG A 234 1.05 15.80 5.82
CA ARG A 234 0.20 14.92 6.63
C ARG A 234 0.76 14.79 8.04
N GLY A 235 0.01 15.33 8.99
CA GLY A 235 0.25 15.18 10.42
C GLY A 235 1.23 16.20 11.01
N THR A 236 1.28 16.23 12.35
CA THR A 236 2.25 17.02 13.11
C THR A 236 3.64 16.39 13.03
N VAL A 237 4.69 17.22 13.18
CA VAL A 237 6.09 16.77 13.21
C VAL A 237 6.23 15.59 14.19
N ARG A 238 6.61 14.42 13.66
CA ARG A 238 6.82 13.20 14.44
C ARG A 238 8.24 13.20 14.94
N ARG A 239 8.40 13.13 16.26
CA ARG A 239 9.69 12.98 16.91
C ARG A 239 9.91 11.52 17.23
N GLU A 240 11.02 10.98 16.77
CA GLU A 240 11.41 9.59 16.97
C GLU A 240 12.88 9.58 17.37
N ASP A 241 13.14 9.32 18.65
CA ASP A 241 14.45 9.36 19.32
C ASP A 241 15.37 10.52 18.89
N ARG A 242 16.22 10.26 17.90
CA ARG A 242 17.29 11.14 17.40
C ARG A 242 16.97 11.78 16.05
N HIS A 243 15.73 11.69 15.58
CA HIS A 243 15.26 12.38 14.39
C HIS A 243 13.86 12.97 14.56
N MET A 244 13.59 14.03 13.81
CA MET A 244 12.26 14.59 13.66
C MET A 244 11.88 14.50 12.19
N SER A 245 10.65 14.10 11.89
CA SER A 245 10.20 13.97 10.51
C SER A 245 8.80 14.51 10.27
N ILE A 246 8.57 14.95 9.04
CA ILE A 246 7.26 15.29 8.51
C ILE A 246 7.06 14.54 7.19
N THR A 247 5.85 14.02 6.97
CA THR A 247 5.51 13.34 5.71
C THR A 247 4.64 14.27 4.87
N ILE A 248 5.04 14.49 3.62
CA ILE A 248 4.36 15.36 2.67
C ILE A 248 3.86 14.49 1.52
N SER A 249 2.56 14.54 1.28
CA SER A 249 1.91 13.84 0.17
C SER A 249 1.70 14.79 -1.00
N PRO A 250 1.77 14.33 -2.25
CA PRO A 250 1.58 15.18 -3.43
C PRO A 250 0.13 15.67 -3.52
N LEU A 251 -0.06 16.91 -4.03
CA LEU A 251 -1.40 17.49 -4.23
C LEU A 251 -2.14 16.86 -5.42
N SER A 252 -1.43 16.59 -6.52
CA SER A 252 -1.99 15.88 -7.67
C SER A 252 -1.71 14.39 -7.58
N THR A 253 -2.77 13.59 -7.37
CA THR A 253 -2.72 12.14 -7.61
C THR A 253 -2.83 11.82 -9.11
N LEU A 254 -3.11 12.81 -9.96
CA LEU A 254 -3.14 12.64 -11.40
C LEU A 254 -1.70 12.56 -11.94
N PRO A 255 -1.39 11.56 -12.78
CA PRO A 255 -0.10 11.53 -13.46
C PRO A 255 0.04 12.80 -14.32
N PRO A 256 1.27 13.31 -14.52
CA PRO A 256 1.53 14.18 -15.66
C PRO A 256 0.96 13.50 -16.90
N ARG A 257 0.09 14.19 -17.64
CA ARG A 257 -0.33 13.73 -18.97
C ARG A 257 0.86 13.92 -19.90
N ASP A 258 1.88 13.08 -19.75
CA ASP A 258 3.00 13.08 -20.67
C ASP A 258 2.49 12.50 -22.01
N GLY A 259 2.21 13.40 -22.96
CA GLY A 259 2.05 13.09 -24.38
C GLY A 259 0.70 12.51 -24.81
N GLN A 260 -0.30 13.39 -24.98
CA GLN A 260 -1.20 13.22 -26.11
C GLN A 260 -0.49 13.82 -27.33
N GLY A 261 0.00 12.93 -28.20
CA GLY A 261 0.52 13.20 -29.53
C GLY A 261 0.23 11.97 -30.39
#